data_AF-A0A5C6X1X5-F1
#
_entry.id   AF-A0A5C6X1X5-F1
#
_cell.length_a   1.000
_cell.length_b   1.000
_cell.length_c   1.000
_cell.angle_alpha   90.00
_cell.angle_beta   90.00
_cell.angle_gamma   90.00
#
_symmetry.space_group_name_H-M   'P 1'
#
loop_
_entity.id
_entity.type
_entity.pdbx_description
1 polymer ?
#
loop_
_entity_poly.entity_id
_entity_poly.type
_entity_poly.pdbx_seq_one_letter_code
_entity_poly.pdbx_strand_id
1 'polypeptide(L)'
;MAINRNKVLNAAQKHIRKGNWDKALKEYMLLADDDPSDLRTLLKCGDLYVKLDRIDEALSAYKTVADRYAQQDMYEKAIAVYKQAQRLDDSDVALHHAIGECYFRLGRLKDAVRSFHQAQRMYKELGDADRQRQMLEQMVRIDPEDVGLRIQLAERYTRDGLNAQAVEAFSFCAGKLEDEGRHDELLQVLERVLFLTPQRHDLRKQVVRLHLDRRDEQTALQHLQILFRETPEDVETLELLGNTFERLGRDDKAVMVLLSLPPLYTAAGRRADAENIWRRIARLDPNNAQAREALGLSPSTEDSGVLADAPSTDALRARQSTPPPADTLGGVEFLDDDIEFLDDDLEVALAPATTSAPAAQSAPPRAPAPQTPPTH
;
A
#
# COMPACT_ATOMS: atom_id res chain seq x y z
N MET A 1 -11.32 -40.91 45.27
CA MET A 1 -12.75 -41.04 45.65
C MET A 1 -13.54 -40.23 44.65
N ALA A 2 -14.59 -40.79 44.04
CA ALA A 2 -15.42 -40.04 43.10
C ALA A 2 -16.09 -38.87 43.82
N ILE A 3 -15.88 -37.65 43.33
CA ILE A 3 -16.48 -36.44 43.91
C ILE A 3 -17.98 -36.47 43.63
N ASN A 4 -18.80 -36.11 44.63
CA ASN A 4 -20.23 -35.94 44.41
C ASN A 4 -20.48 -34.59 43.72
N ARG A 5 -20.43 -34.60 42.37
CA ARG A 5 -20.52 -33.41 41.51
C ARG A 5 -21.74 -32.53 41.83
N ASN A 6 -22.91 -33.12 42.05
CA ASN A 6 -24.14 -32.39 42.38
C ASN A 6 -24.03 -31.63 43.72
N LYS A 7 -23.39 -32.24 44.73
CA LYS A 7 -23.18 -31.59 46.02
C LYS A 7 -22.22 -30.40 45.90
N VAL A 8 -21.12 -30.57 45.18
CA VAL A 8 -20.12 -29.52 44.94
C VAL A 8 -20.72 -28.37 44.13
N LEU A 9 -21.47 -28.67 43.07
CA LEU A 9 -22.15 -27.67 42.24
C LEU A 9 -23.17 -26.85 43.05
N ASN A 10 -23.97 -27.49 43.90
CA ASN A 10 -24.89 -26.79 44.79
C ASN A 10 -24.17 -25.89 45.80
N ALA A 11 -23.02 -26.34 46.33
CA ALA A 11 -22.19 -25.54 47.22
C ALA A 11 -21.61 -24.31 46.49
N ALA A 12 -21.07 -24.51 45.28
CA ALA A 12 -20.54 -23.44 44.43
C ALA A 12 -21.61 -22.38 44.12
N GLN A 13 -22.82 -22.81 43.72
CA GLN A 13 -23.95 -21.91 43.47
C GLN A 13 -24.39 -21.15 44.73
N LYS A 14 -24.39 -21.81 45.89
CA LYS A 14 -24.69 -21.15 47.17
C LYS A 14 -23.64 -20.08 47.50
N HIS A 15 -22.37 -20.32 47.18
CA HIS A 15 -21.30 -19.33 47.35
C HIS A 15 -21.44 -18.15 46.38
N ILE A 16 -21.79 -18.40 45.12
CA ILE A 16 -22.13 -17.35 44.13
C ILE A 16 -23.25 -16.44 44.64
N ARG A 17 -24.37 -17.02 45.11
CA ARG A 17 -25.52 -16.24 45.62
C ARG A 17 -25.16 -15.36 46.82
N LYS A 18 -24.12 -15.72 47.56
CA LYS A 18 -23.62 -14.98 48.72
C LYS A 18 -22.53 -13.96 48.36
N GLY A 19 -22.13 -13.86 47.09
CA GLY A 19 -21.00 -13.02 46.64
C GLY A 19 -19.63 -13.55 47.08
N ASN A 20 -19.54 -14.80 47.54
CA ASN A 20 -18.29 -15.40 48.00
C ASN A 20 -17.55 -16.03 46.81
N TRP A 21 -17.01 -15.19 45.93
CA TRP A 21 -16.42 -15.60 44.64
C TRP A 21 -15.24 -16.56 44.80
N ASP A 22 -14.32 -16.32 45.75
CA ASP A 22 -13.19 -17.22 46.02
C ASP A 22 -13.62 -18.64 46.40
N LYS A 23 -14.63 -18.75 47.27
CA LYS A 23 -15.14 -20.06 47.70
C LYS A 23 -15.86 -20.75 46.55
N ALA A 24 -16.65 -20.01 45.77
CA ALA A 24 -17.27 -20.56 44.57
C ALA A 24 -16.21 -21.06 43.57
N LEU A 25 -15.14 -20.29 43.35
CA LEU A 25 -14.06 -20.65 42.43
C LEU A 25 -13.39 -21.96 42.87
N LYS A 26 -13.06 -22.12 44.15
CA LYS A 26 -12.48 -23.37 44.67
C LYS A 26 -13.36 -24.60 44.40
N GLU A 27 -14.67 -24.48 44.57
CA GLU A 27 -15.61 -25.57 44.29
C GLU A 27 -15.72 -25.86 42.78
N TYR A 28 -15.71 -24.83 41.91
CA TYR A 28 -15.71 -25.04 40.46
C TYR A 28 -14.38 -25.59 39.94
N MET A 29 -13.24 -25.20 40.51
CA MET A 29 -11.94 -25.81 40.19
C MET A 29 -11.93 -27.30 40.53
N LEU A 30 -12.51 -27.69 41.67
CA LEU A 30 -12.64 -29.11 42.02
C LEU A 30 -13.47 -29.90 40.99
N LEU A 31 -14.51 -29.28 40.41
CA LEU A 31 -15.31 -29.88 39.33
C LEU A 31 -14.53 -29.94 38.01
N ALA A 32 -13.71 -28.93 37.72
CA ALA A 32 -12.86 -28.88 36.54
C ALA A 32 -11.72 -29.91 36.60
N ASP A 33 -11.15 -30.13 37.78
CA ASP A 33 -10.11 -31.14 38.00
C ASP A 33 -10.66 -32.57 37.86
N ASP A 34 -11.91 -32.80 38.28
CA ASP A 34 -12.62 -34.09 38.15
C ASP A 34 -13.02 -34.39 36.70
N ASP A 35 -13.43 -33.37 35.94
CA ASP A 35 -13.74 -33.48 34.51
C ASP A 35 -13.18 -32.28 33.72
N PRO A 36 -11.93 -32.37 33.25
CA PRO A 36 -11.30 -31.31 32.45
C PRO A 36 -11.97 -31.08 31.09
N SER A 37 -12.86 -31.97 30.65
CA SER A 37 -13.60 -31.84 29.39
C SER A 37 -14.87 -30.99 29.53
N ASP A 38 -15.32 -30.71 30.77
CA ASP A 38 -16.47 -29.86 31.03
C ASP A 38 -16.14 -28.37 30.81
N LEU A 39 -16.23 -27.96 29.55
CA LEU A 39 -15.98 -26.59 29.11
C LEU A 39 -16.90 -25.56 29.79
N ARG A 40 -18.10 -25.97 30.24
CA ARG A 40 -19.03 -25.06 30.94
C ARG A 40 -18.52 -24.74 32.34
N THR A 41 -17.97 -25.73 33.03
CA THR A 41 -17.34 -25.56 34.33
C THR A 41 -16.09 -24.68 34.22
N LEU A 42 -15.23 -24.93 33.22
CA LEU A 42 -14.07 -24.08 32.95
C LEU A 42 -14.45 -22.64 32.60
N LEU A 43 -15.50 -22.45 31.78
CA LEU A 43 -16.02 -21.12 31.47
C LEU A 43 -16.51 -20.39 32.74
N LYS A 44 -17.14 -21.13 33.66
CA LYS A 44 -17.57 -20.59 34.95
C LYS A 44 -16.39 -20.19 35.84
N CYS A 45 -15.29 -20.94 35.83
CA CYS A 45 -14.05 -20.54 36.48
C CYS A 45 -13.53 -19.22 35.89
N GLY A 46 -13.50 -19.09 34.54
CA GLY A 46 -13.16 -17.85 33.84
C GLY A 46 -13.99 -16.65 34.32
N ASP A 47 -15.32 -16.77 34.34
CA ASP A 47 -16.22 -15.72 34.86
C ASP A 47 -15.89 -15.31 36.30
N LEU A 48 -15.54 -16.29 37.16
CA LEU A 48 -15.23 -16.05 38.56
C LEU A 48 -13.85 -15.39 38.72
N TYR A 49 -12.88 -15.73 37.88
CA TYR A 49 -11.60 -15.02 37.83
C TYR A 49 -11.81 -13.53 37.49
N VAL A 50 -12.66 -13.21 36.51
CA VAL A 50 -13.02 -11.80 36.21
C VAL A 50 -13.63 -11.10 37.43
N LYS A 51 -14.54 -11.76 38.16
CA LYS A 51 -15.14 -11.18 39.39
C LYS A 51 -14.14 -10.98 40.53
N LEU A 52 -13.02 -11.69 40.50
CA LEU A 52 -11.94 -11.62 41.47
C LEU A 52 -10.78 -10.72 41.00
N ASP A 53 -10.94 -10.01 39.88
CA ASP A 53 -9.90 -9.15 39.27
C ASP A 53 -8.62 -9.92 38.87
N ARG A 54 -8.77 -11.22 38.59
CA ARG A 54 -7.71 -12.13 38.17
C ARG A 54 -7.72 -12.29 36.66
N ILE A 55 -7.32 -11.22 35.97
CA ILE A 55 -7.52 -11.06 34.52
C ILE A 55 -6.71 -12.07 33.71
N ASP A 56 -5.46 -12.34 34.07
CA ASP A 56 -4.60 -13.28 33.35
C ASP A 56 -5.17 -14.71 33.37
N GLU A 57 -5.65 -15.17 34.53
CA GLU A 57 -6.28 -16.48 34.66
C GLU A 57 -7.63 -16.55 33.93
N ALA A 58 -8.40 -15.46 33.94
CA ALA A 58 -9.63 -15.35 33.16
C ALA A 58 -9.36 -15.47 31.65
N LEU A 59 -8.37 -14.74 31.13
CA LEU A 59 -7.95 -14.80 29.74
C LEU A 59 -7.51 -16.21 29.34
N SER A 60 -6.68 -16.85 30.15
CA SER A 60 -6.21 -18.23 29.91
C SER A 60 -7.38 -19.22 29.88
N ALA A 61 -8.33 -19.11 30.82
CA ALA A 61 -9.52 -19.95 30.87
C ALA A 61 -10.42 -19.74 29.63
N TYR A 62 -10.70 -18.49 29.26
CA TYR A 62 -11.52 -18.18 28.09
C TYR A 62 -10.88 -18.65 26.79
N LYS A 63 -9.58 -18.41 26.58
CA LYS A 63 -8.85 -18.92 25.39
C LYS A 63 -8.91 -20.44 25.31
N THR A 64 -8.61 -21.14 26.41
CA THR A 64 -8.68 -22.60 26.45
C THR A 64 -10.06 -23.13 26.10
N VAL A 65 -11.13 -22.52 26.66
CA VAL A 65 -12.51 -22.94 26.36
C VAL A 65 -12.88 -22.65 24.91
N ALA A 66 -12.52 -21.48 24.39
CA ALA A 66 -12.82 -21.09 23.01
C ALA A 66 -12.08 -21.98 22.01
N ASP A 67 -10.79 -22.27 22.22
CA ASP A 67 -9.99 -23.18 21.41
C ASP A 67 -10.61 -24.58 21.36
N ARG A 68 -11.08 -25.08 22.51
CA ARG A 68 -11.77 -26.38 22.60
C ARG A 68 -13.10 -26.38 21.85
N TYR A 69 -13.88 -25.30 21.93
CA TYR A 69 -15.09 -25.17 21.12
C TYR A 69 -14.77 -25.14 19.62
N ALA A 70 -13.72 -24.43 19.21
CA ALA A 70 -13.29 -24.38 17.81
C ALA A 70 -12.82 -25.75 17.31
N GLN A 71 -12.07 -26.50 18.12
CA GLN A 71 -11.65 -27.89 17.84
C GLN A 71 -12.82 -28.86 17.70
N GLN A 72 -13.97 -28.55 18.30
CA GLN A 72 -15.21 -29.32 18.20
C GLN A 72 -16.15 -28.78 17.10
N ASP A 73 -15.65 -27.93 16.19
CA ASP A 73 -16.42 -27.25 15.14
C ASP A 73 -17.58 -26.39 15.66
N MET A 74 -17.60 -26.06 16.96
CA MET A 74 -18.62 -25.21 17.59
C MET A 74 -18.23 -23.73 17.48
N TYR A 75 -17.99 -23.26 16.25
CA TYR A 75 -17.41 -21.95 15.97
C TYR A 75 -18.20 -20.78 16.55
N GLU A 76 -19.54 -20.82 16.54
CA GLU A 76 -20.36 -19.75 17.14
C GLU A 76 -20.12 -19.59 18.64
N LYS A 77 -19.97 -20.71 19.36
CA LYS A 77 -19.65 -20.70 20.79
C LYS A 77 -18.21 -20.26 21.03
N ALA A 78 -17.29 -20.71 20.18
CA ALA A 78 -15.89 -20.28 20.24
C ALA A 78 -15.79 -18.75 20.09
N ILE A 79 -16.43 -18.17 19.07
CA ILE A 79 -16.47 -16.72 18.85
C ILE A 79 -17.05 -15.99 20.06
N ALA A 80 -18.15 -16.48 20.64
CA ALA A 80 -18.75 -15.86 21.81
C ALA A 80 -17.77 -15.80 23.00
N VAL A 81 -17.00 -16.87 23.24
CA VAL A 81 -16.02 -16.93 24.34
C VAL A 81 -14.75 -16.15 23.99
N TYR A 82 -14.23 -16.20 22.76
CA TYR A 82 -13.12 -15.34 22.34
C TYR A 82 -13.47 -13.86 22.47
N LYS A 83 -14.69 -13.44 22.12
CA LYS A 83 -15.15 -12.06 22.35
C LYS A 83 -15.24 -11.69 23.83
N GLN A 84 -15.45 -12.65 24.74
CA GLN A 84 -15.33 -12.38 26.17
C GLN A 84 -13.88 -12.13 26.57
N ALA A 85 -12.93 -12.92 26.05
CA ALA A 85 -11.50 -12.68 26.25
C ALA A 85 -11.06 -11.32 25.67
N GLN A 86 -11.52 -11.00 24.46
CA GLN A 86 -11.22 -9.75 23.75
C GLN A 86 -11.67 -8.50 24.52
N ARG A 87 -12.80 -8.58 25.25
CA ARG A 87 -13.26 -7.46 26.11
C ARG A 87 -12.35 -7.21 27.31
N LEU A 88 -11.58 -8.21 27.73
CA LEU A 88 -10.61 -8.07 28.82
C LEU A 88 -9.26 -7.56 28.28
N ASP A 89 -8.87 -8.04 27.11
CA ASP A 89 -7.65 -7.65 26.42
C ASP A 89 -7.86 -7.71 24.89
N ASP A 90 -7.95 -6.54 24.26
CA ASP A 90 -8.09 -6.38 22.82
C ASP A 90 -6.73 -6.29 22.10
N SER A 91 -5.64 -6.28 22.85
CA SER A 91 -4.27 -6.17 22.33
C SER A 91 -3.64 -7.51 21.94
N ASP A 92 -4.32 -8.63 22.22
CA ASP A 92 -3.85 -9.95 21.81
C ASP A 92 -4.21 -10.28 20.34
N VAL A 93 -3.19 -10.25 19.49
CA VAL A 93 -3.29 -10.59 18.07
C VAL A 93 -3.83 -12.00 17.83
N ALA A 94 -3.50 -12.95 18.71
CA ALA A 94 -3.94 -14.34 18.58
C ALA A 94 -5.47 -14.46 18.70
N LEU A 95 -6.11 -13.60 19.48
CA LEU A 95 -7.58 -13.56 19.59
C LEU A 95 -8.22 -13.11 18.28
N HIS A 96 -7.72 -12.02 17.69
CA HIS A 96 -8.25 -11.51 16.41
C HIS A 96 -8.10 -12.54 15.29
N HIS A 97 -6.95 -13.21 15.21
CA HIS A 97 -6.72 -14.29 14.27
C HIS A 97 -7.67 -15.48 14.50
N ALA A 98 -7.82 -15.95 15.75
CA ALA A 98 -8.69 -17.08 16.07
C ALA A 98 -10.18 -16.80 15.81
N ILE A 99 -10.64 -15.57 16.08
CA ILE A 99 -11.99 -15.13 15.74
C ILE A 99 -12.17 -15.12 14.22
N GLY A 100 -11.19 -14.61 13.47
CA GLY A 100 -11.20 -14.61 12.01
C GLY A 100 -11.29 -16.02 11.42
N GLU A 101 -10.50 -16.96 11.93
CA GLU A 101 -10.55 -18.37 11.54
C GLU A 101 -11.92 -18.98 11.82
N CYS A 102 -12.51 -18.71 12.99
CA CYS A 102 -13.87 -19.19 13.29
C CYS A 102 -14.92 -18.62 12.33
N TYR A 103 -14.85 -17.34 11.97
CA TYR A 103 -15.76 -16.77 10.98
C TYR A 103 -15.54 -17.36 9.59
N PHE A 104 -14.29 -17.59 9.19
CA PHE A 104 -13.96 -18.21 7.91
C PHE A 104 -14.55 -19.61 7.82
N ARG A 105 -14.41 -20.43 8.87
CA ARG A 105 -14.97 -21.80 8.94
C ARG A 105 -16.50 -21.82 8.94
N LEU A 106 -17.15 -20.76 9.41
CA LEU A 106 -18.60 -20.56 9.31
C LEU A 106 -19.07 -20.03 7.94
N GLY A 107 -18.15 -19.71 7.02
CA GLY A 107 -18.48 -19.07 5.74
C GLY A 107 -18.88 -17.59 5.87
N ARG A 108 -18.67 -16.98 7.05
CA ARG A 108 -18.91 -15.54 7.28
C ARG A 108 -17.70 -14.73 6.80
N LEU A 109 -17.48 -14.75 5.49
CA LEU A 109 -16.26 -14.25 4.86
C LEU A 109 -15.96 -12.78 5.17
N LYS A 110 -16.98 -11.90 5.12
CA LYS A 110 -16.80 -10.47 5.44
C LYS A 110 -16.32 -10.24 6.88
N ASP A 111 -16.88 -10.97 7.83
CA ASP A 111 -16.47 -10.88 9.24
C ASP A 111 -15.05 -11.46 9.43
N ALA A 112 -14.72 -12.54 8.73
CA ALA A 112 -13.39 -13.13 8.75
C ALA A 112 -12.33 -12.13 8.25
N VAL A 113 -12.57 -11.49 7.09
CA VAL A 113 -11.68 -10.47 6.53
C VAL A 113 -11.48 -9.31 7.52
N ARG A 114 -12.54 -8.83 8.18
CA ARG A 114 -12.43 -7.77 9.21
C ARG A 114 -11.53 -8.20 10.38
N SER A 115 -11.70 -9.42 10.88
CA SER A 115 -10.87 -9.94 11.97
C SER A 115 -9.41 -10.18 11.55
N PHE A 116 -9.18 -10.71 10.34
CA PHE A 116 -7.83 -10.89 9.80
C PHE A 116 -7.14 -9.56 9.52
N HIS A 117 -7.87 -8.53 9.07
CA HIS A 117 -7.33 -7.19 8.89
C HIS A 117 -6.83 -6.59 10.21
N GLN A 118 -7.60 -6.75 11.30
CA GLN A 118 -7.16 -6.31 12.63
C GLN A 118 -5.89 -7.07 13.07
N ALA A 119 -5.87 -8.40 12.91
CA ALA A 119 -4.70 -9.20 13.23
C ALA A 119 -3.47 -8.77 12.39
N GLN A 120 -3.65 -8.53 11.09
CA GLN A 120 -2.62 -8.07 10.17
C GLN A 120 -2.03 -6.71 10.59
N ARG A 121 -2.86 -5.75 11.00
CA ARG A 121 -2.42 -4.44 11.49
C ARG A 121 -1.55 -4.59 12.74
N MET A 122 -1.97 -5.41 13.69
CA MET A 122 -1.20 -5.63 14.91
C MET A 122 0.12 -6.38 14.63
N TYR A 123 0.13 -7.35 13.72
CA TYR A 123 1.39 -7.98 13.30
C TYR A 123 2.34 -7.00 12.63
N LYS A 124 1.84 -6.03 11.85
CA LYS A 124 2.65 -4.92 11.28
C LYS A 124 3.28 -4.09 12.40
N GLU A 125 2.50 -3.70 13.42
CA GLU A 125 2.98 -2.92 14.57
C GLU A 125 4.04 -3.68 15.41
N LEU A 126 3.87 -4.99 15.57
CA LEU A 126 4.83 -5.87 16.25
C LEU A 126 6.09 -6.14 15.42
N GLY A 127 6.13 -5.74 14.15
CA GLY A 127 7.21 -6.07 13.21
C GLY A 127 7.22 -7.53 12.77
N ASP A 128 6.13 -8.27 13.00
CA ASP A 128 5.99 -9.66 12.59
C ASP A 128 5.59 -9.76 11.11
N ALA A 129 6.61 -9.58 10.30
CA ALA A 129 6.60 -9.68 8.85
C ALA A 129 5.86 -10.90 8.29
N ASP A 130 6.19 -12.08 8.81
CA ASP A 130 5.72 -13.35 8.26
C ASP A 130 4.24 -13.56 8.56
N ARG A 131 3.81 -13.29 9.80
CA ARG A 131 2.39 -13.42 10.16
C ARG A 131 1.54 -12.33 9.51
N GLN A 132 2.06 -11.12 9.37
CA GLN A 132 1.40 -10.06 8.61
C GLN A 132 1.12 -10.53 7.17
N ARG A 133 2.14 -11.07 6.48
CA ARG A 133 2.00 -11.59 5.12
C ARG A 133 0.97 -12.71 5.04
N GLN A 134 1.03 -13.68 5.98
CA GLN A 134 0.07 -14.78 6.02
C GLN A 134 -1.38 -14.27 6.14
N MET A 135 -1.63 -13.25 6.95
CA MET A 135 -2.98 -12.67 7.07
C MET A 135 -3.43 -12.02 5.75
N LEU A 136 -2.56 -11.25 5.09
CA LEU A 136 -2.87 -10.67 3.78
C LEU A 136 -3.15 -11.75 2.72
N GLU A 137 -2.35 -12.82 2.68
CA GLU A 137 -2.57 -13.96 1.77
C GLU A 137 -3.92 -14.64 2.03
N GLN A 138 -4.31 -14.82 3.29
CA GLN A 138 -5.62 -15.36 3.65
C GLN A 138 -6.76 -14.45 3.18
N MET A 139 -6.63 -13.15 3.39
CA MET A 139 -7.65 -12.17 2.98
C MET A 139 -7.81 -12.12 1.46
N VAL A 140 -6.71 -12.08 0.70
CA VAL A 140 -6.73 -12.12 -0.77
C VAL A 140 -7.26 -13.47 -1.29
N ARG A 141 -7.07 -14.57 -0.55
CA ARG A 141 -7.68 -15.86 -0.90
C ARG A 141 -9.20 -15.85 -0.71
N ILE A 142 -9.69 -15.12 0.30
CA ILE A 142 -11.13 -14.99 0.57
C ILE A 142 -11.79 -14.07 -0.45
N ASP A 143 -11.16 -12.95 -0.77
CA ASP A 143 -11.62 -12.02 -1.81
C ASP A 143 -10.50 -11.78 -2.85
N PRO A 144 -10.42 -12.63 -3.89
CA PRO A 144 -9.38 -12.52 -4.92
C PRO A 144 -9.55 -11.33 -5.86
N GLU A 145 -10.69 -10.65 -5.86
CA GLU A 145 -10.96 -9.54 -6.77
C GLU A 145 -10.74 -8.18 -6.10
N ASP A 146 -10.55 -8.13 -4.78
CA ASP A 146 -10.22 -6.91 -4.05
C ASP A 146 -8.82 -6.41 -4.42
N VAL A 147 -8.81 -5.38 -5.28
CA VAL A 147 -7.59 -4.70 -5.76
C VAL A 147 -6.82 -4.08 -4.60
N GLY A 148 -7.50 -3.50 -3.60
CA GLY A 148 -6.86 -2.85 -2.46
C GLY A 148 -6.09 -3.84 -1.60
N LEU A 149 -6.70 -4.98 -1.27
CA LEU A 149 -6.04 -6.05 -0.52
C LEU A 149 -4.86 -6.65 -1.28
N ARG A 150 -5.00 -6.84 -2.60
CA ARG A 150 -3.91 -7.38 -3.42
C ARG A 150 -2.75 -6.39 -3.56
N ILE A 151 -3.01 -5.07 -3.60
CA ILE A 151 -1.96 -4.03 -3.52
C ILE A 151 -1.22 -4.10 -2.18
N GLN A 152 -1.93 -4.21 -1.06
CA GLN A 152 -1.31 -4.33 0.27
C GLN A 152 -0.40 -5.58 0.36
N LEU A 153 -0.84 -6.70 -0.21
CA LEU A 153 -0.04 -7.92 -0.30
C LEU A 153 1.20 -7.73 -1.20
N ALA A 154 1.06 -7.05 -2.34
CA ALA A 154 2.17 -6.75 -3.24
C ALA A 154 3.24 -5.84 -2.59
N GLU A 155 2.82 -4.85 -1.81
CA GLU A 155 3.70 -4.00 -1.00
C GLU A 155 4.42 -4.82 0.09
N ARG A 156 3.73 -5.75 0.75
CA ARG A 156 4.35 -6.69 1.70
C ARG A 156 5.39 -7.58 1.00
N TYR A 157 5.07 -8.17 -0.14
CA TYR A 157 6.01 -8.96 -0.94
C TYR A 157 7.24 -8.15 -1.36
N THR A 158 7.05 -6.89 -1.74
CA THR A 158 8.16 -5.98 -2.08
C THR A 158 9.10 -5.78 -0.88
N ARG A 159 8.55 -5.54 0.31
CA ARG A 159 9.35 -5.39 1.55
C ARG A 159 10.06 -6.69 1.96
N ASP A 160 9.47 -7.84 1.63
CA ASP A 160 10.07 -9.15 1.83
C ASP A 160 11.16 -9.52 0.82
N GLY A 161 11.36 -8.69 -0.21
CA GLY A 161 12.26 -9.01 -1.33
C GLY A 161 11.71 -10.09 -2.27
N LEU A 162 10.42 -10.43 -2.15
CA LEU A 162 9.69 -11.39 -2.98
C LEU A 162 9.21 -10.70 -4.26
N ASN A 163 10.16 -10.17 -5.03
CA ASN A 163 9.89 -9.28 -6.16
C ASN A 163 9.05 -9.94 -7.26
N ALA A 164 9.23 -11.24 -7.50
CA ALA A 164 8.45 -11.95 -8.51
C ALA A 164 6.96 -11.99 -8.15
N GLN A 165 6.63 -12.34 -6.90
CA GLN A 165 5.26 -12.34 -6.40
C GLN A 165 4.67 -10.93 -6.34
N ALA A 166 5.47 -9.93 -5.95
CA ALA A 166 5.05 -8.54 -5.96
C ALA A 166 4.68 -8.07 -7.38
N VAL A 167 5.52 -8.34 -8.38
CA VAL A 167 5.25 -7.99 -9.78
C VAL A 167 4.00 -8.67 -10.30
N GLU A 168 3.80 -9.96 -9.99
CA GLU A 168 2.59 -10.69 -10.37
C GLU A 168 1.32 -10.03 -9.78
N ALA A 169 1.33 -9.77 -8.48
CA ALA A 169 0.21 -9.15 -7.77
C ALA A 169 -0.09 -7.73 -8.28
N PHE A 170 0.93 -6.89 -8.45
CA PHE A 170 0.77 -5.55 -9.02
C PHE A 170 0.28 -5.59 -10.48
N SER A 171 0.77 -6.53 -11.29
CA SER A 171 0.34 -6.67 -12.69
C SER A 171 -1.14 -7.05 -12.80
N PHE A 172 -1.61 -7.93 -11.91
CA PHE A 172 -3.05 -8.21 -11.80
C PHE A 172 -3.84 -6.93 -11.49
N CYS A 173 -3.41 -6.16 -10.49
CA CYS A 173 -4.09 -4.93 -10.10
C CYS A 173 -4.06 -3.89 -11.23
N ALA A 174 -2.95 -3.76 -11.95
CA ALA A 174 -2.84 -2.89 -13.11
C ALA A 174 -3.88 -3.24 -14.18
N GLY A 175 -4.02 -4.53 -14.53
CA GLY A 175 -5.04 -4.94 -15.51
C GLY A 175 -6.46 -4.58 -15.08
N LYS A 176 -6.82 -4.78 -13.80
CA LYS A 176 -8.14 -4.40 -13.27
C LYS A 176 -8.37 -2.89 -13.29
N LEU A 177 -7.39 -2.11 -12.86
CA LEU A 177 -7.49 -0.65 -12.84
C LEU A 177 -7.56 -0.07 -14.25
N GLU A 178 -6.89 -0.70 -15.22
CA GLU A 178 -6.99 -0.36 -16.64
C GLU A 178 -8.40 -0.65 -17.19
N ASP A 179 -8.96 -1.84 -16.92
CA ASP A 179 -10.33 -2.19 -17.30
C ASP A 179 -11.39 -1.25 -16.70
N GLU A 180 -11.16 -0.79 -15.47
CA GLU A 180 -12.03 0.16 -14.75
C GLU A 180 -11.81 1.64 -15.18
N GLY A 181 -10.77 1.94 -15.96
CA GLY A 181 -10.41 3.30 -16.35
C GLY A 181 -9.88 4.17 -15.20
N ARG A 182 -9.40 3.56 -14.11
CA ARG A 182 -8.85 4.25 -12.92
C ARG A 182 -7.40 4.63 -13.15
N HIS A 183 -7.17 5.55 -14.08
CA HIS A 183 -5.84 5.91 -14.59
C HIS A 183 -4.86 6.40 -13.50
N ASP A 184 -5.36 7.09 -12.47
CA ASP A 184 -4.53 7.62 -11.40
C ASP A 184 -3.91 6.53 -10.54
N GLU A 185 -4.70 5.53 -10.17
CA GLU A 185 -4.24 4.38 -9.38
C GLU A 185 -3.44 3.40 -10.23
N LEU A 186 -3.85 3.21 -11.50
CA LEU A 186 -3.07 2.45 -12.47
C LEU A 186 -1.65 2.98 -12.55
N LEU A 187 -1.48 4.30 -12.69
CA LEU A 187 -0.17 4.93 -12.77
C LEU A 187 0.67 4.62 -11.52
N GLN A 188 0.10 4.73 -10.32
CA GLN A 188 0.81 4.40 -9.08
C GLN A 188 1.29 2.94 -9.05
N VAL A 189 0.42 2.01 -9.45
CA VAL A 189 0.76 0.57 -9.51
C VAL A 189 1.83 0.29 -10.57
N LEU A 190 1.72 0.89 -11.75
CA LEU A 190 2.71 0.74 -12.81
C LEU A 190 4.09 1.26 -12.40
N GLU A 191 4.16 2.36 -11.65
CA GLU A 191 5.43 2.86 -11.10
C GLU A 191 6.05 1.85 -10.12
N ARG A 192 5.25 1.13 -9.32
CA ARG A 192 5.76 0.04 -8.46
C ARG A 192 6.31 -1.12 -9.28
N VAL A 193 5.60 -1.53 -10.34
CA VAL A 193 6.09 -2.59 -11.25
C VAL A 193 7.39 -2.16 -11.92
N LEU A 194 7.48 -0.90 -12.36
CA LEU A 194 8.66 -0.36 -13.03
C LEU A 194 9.86 -0.21 -12.09
N PHE A 195 9.62 0.10 -10.81
CA PHE A 195 10.66 0.07 -9.78
C PHE A 195 11.26 -1.34 -9.63
N LEU A 196 10.42 -2.38 -9.64
CA LEU A 196 10.86 -3.77 -9.54
C LEU A 196 11.43 -4.33 -10.86
N THR A 197 11.01 -3.78 -12.00
CA THR A 197 11.42 -4.20 -13.34
C THR A 197 11.88 -3.02 -14.21
N PRO A 198 13.02 -2.37 -13.89
CA PRO A 198 13.42 -1.12 -14.54
C PRO A 198 13.61 -1.20 -16.06
N GLN A 199 13.91 -2.39 -16.58
CA GLN A 199 14.22 -2.68 -17.98
C GLN A 199 12.96 -2.84 -18.85
N ARG A 200 11.75 -2.76 -18.28
CA ARG A 200 10.51 -2.81 -19.06
C ARG A 200 10.25 -1.49 -19.78
N HIS A 201 10.91 -1.31 -20.92
CA HIS A 201 10.78 -0.10 -21.74
C HIS A 201 9.35 0.09 -22.26
N ASP A 202 8.66 -1.01 -22.58
CA ASP A 202 7.26 -1.02 -22.99
C ASP A 202 6.34 -0.42 -21.91
N LEU A 203 6.53 -0.85 -20.67
CA LEU A 203 5.79 -0.33 -19.51
C LEU A 203 6.13 1.12 -19.22
N ARG A 204 7.42 1.47 -19.30
CA ARG A 204 7.89 2.85 -19.13
C ARG A 204 7.28 3.78 -20.16
N LYS A 205 7.10 3.34 -21.41
CA LYS A 205 6.39 4.09 -22.46
C LYS A 205 4.90 4.25 -22.12
N GLN A 206 4.24 3.23 -21.58
CA GLN A 206 2.84 3.34 -21.11
C GLN A 206 2.71 4.40 -20.01
N VAL A 207 3.60 4.37 -19.01
CA VAL A 207 3.67 5.37 -17.93
C VAL A 207 3.87 6.78 -18.49
N VAL A 208 4.76 6.96 -19.48
CA VAL A 208 4.94 8.26 -20.17
C VAL A 208 3.63 8.75 -20.78
N ARG A 209 2.91 7.90 -21.50
CA ARG A 209 1.64 8.29 -22.14
C ARG A 209 0.61 8.72 -21.09
N LEU A 210 0.48 7.97 -20.00
CA LEU A 210 -0.43 8.32 -18.89
C LEU A 210 -0.07 9.67 -18.26
N HIS A 211 1.22 9.96 -18.03
CA HIS A 211 1.66 11.28 -17.55
C HIS A 211 1.36 12.41 -18.55
N LEU A 212 1.58 12.17 -19.85
CA LEU A 212 1.26 13.15 -20.90
C LEU A 212 -0.24 13.43 -21.04
N ASP A 213 -1.09 12.43 -20.81
CA ASP A 213 -2.55 12.60 -20.79
C ASP A 213 -3.00 13.42 -19.58
N ARG A 214 -2.31 13.26 -18.44
CA ARG A 214 -2.50 14.08 -17.22
C ARG A 214 -1.88 15.47 -17.30
N ARG A 215 -1.17 15.80 -18.39
CA ARG A 215 -0.39 17.04 -18.54
C ARG A 215 0.70 17.19 -17.47
N ASP A 216 1.32 16.08 -17.09
CA ASP A 216 2.56 16.07 -16.32
C ASP A 216 3.74 15.84 -17.27
N GLU A 217 4.05 16.85 -18.08
CA GLU A 217 5.17 16.80 -19.02
C GLU A 217 6.52 16.67 -18.30
N GLN A 218 6.62 17.10 -17.04
CA GLN A 218 7.87 17.05 -16.29
C GLN A 218 8.22 15.62 -15.92
N THR A 219 7.28 14.86 -15.35
CA THR A 219 7.51 13.45 -15.02
C THR A 219 7.64 12.62 -16.29
N ALA A 220 6.80 12.85 -17.31
CA ALA A 220 6.96 12.20 -18.62
C ALA A 220 8.37 12.39 -19.20
N LEU A 221 8.93 13.60 -19.12
CA LEU A 221 10.29 13.89 -19.58
C LEU A 221 11.36 13.10 -18.81
N GLN A 222 11.19 12.87 -17.50
CA GLN A 222 12.14 12.07 -16.71
C GLN A 222 12.19 10.61 -17.20
N HIS A 223 11.03 9.99 -17.41
CA HIS A 223 10.96 8.62 -17.94
C HIS A 223 11.50 8.53 -19.37
N LEU A 224 11.22 9.53 -20.20
CA LEU A 224 11.73 9.59 -21.57
C LEU A 224 13.26 9.77 -21.62
N GLN A 225 13.86 10.50 -20.69
CA GLN A 225 15.31 10.62 -20.59
C GLN A 225 15.98 9.27 -20.26
N ILE A 226 15.32 8.43 -19.45
CA ILE A 226 15.80 7.07 -19.17
C ILE A 226 15.71 6.23 -20.45
N LEU A 227 14.54 6.20 -21.11
CA LEU A 227 14.35 5.49 -22.37
C LEU A 227 15.36 5.89 -23.44
N PHE A 228 15.63 7.19 -23.58
CA PHE A 228 16.58 7.69 -24.56
C PHE A 228 18.03 7.33 -24.24
N ARG A 229 18.42 7.22 -22.97
CA ARG A 229 19.76 6.74 -22.60
C ARG A 229 19.95 5.27 -22.93
N GLU A 230 18.92 4.45 -22.75
CA GLU A 230 18.97 3.00 -22.96
C GLU A 230 18.80 2.64 -24.45
N THR A 231 17.88 3.33 -25.14
CA THR A 231 17.58 3.14 -26.56
C THR A 231 17.51 4.50 -27.28
N PRO A 232 18.66 5.10 -27.65
CA PRO A 232 18.70 6.44 -28.27
C PRO A 232 18.05 6.53 -29.64
N GLU A 233 17.95 5.41 -30.36
CA GLU A 233 17.41 5.33 -31.73
C GLU A 233 15.98 4.79 -31.77
N ASP A 234 15.33 4.62 -30.61
CA ASP A 234 13.93 4.22 -30.55
C ASP A 234 13.04 5.36 -31.04
N VAL A 235 12.49 5.18 -32.24
CA VAL A 235 11.67 6.17 -32.97
C VAL A 235 10.54 6.70 -32.09
N GLU A 236 9.84 5.82 -31.38
CA GLU A 236 8.70 6.22 -30.54
C GLU A 236 9.15 7.09 -29.36
N THR A 237 10.25 6.75 -28.68
CA THR A 237 10.82 7.57 -27.60
C THR A 237 11.23 8.95 -28.11
N LEU A 238 11.85 9.02 -29.28
CA LEU A 238 12.25 10.29 -29.91
C LEU A 238 11.04 11.17 -30.27
N GLU A 239 9.97 10.57 -30.79
CA GLU A 239 8.72 11.28 -31.05
C GLU A 239 8.07 11.80 -29.77
N LEU A 240 7.98 10.97 -28.74
CA LEU A 240 7.45 11.36 -27.44
C LEU A 240 8.30 12.47 -26.81
N LEU A 241 9.63 12.44 -26.94
CA LEU A 241 10.53 13.51 -26.48
C LEU A 241 10.30 14.82 -27.23
N GLY A 242 10.23 14.78 -28.57
CA GLY A 242 9.95 15.96 -29.39
C GLY A 242 8.60 16.59 -29.01
N ASN A 243 7.55 15.76 -28.91
CA ASN A 243 6.22 16.17 -28.45
C ASN A 243 6.27 16.81 -27.05
N THR A 244 7.01 16.21 -26.12
CA THR A 244 7.10 16.70 -24.73
C THR A 244 7.85 18.03 -24.66
N PHE A 245 8.93 18.22 -25.43
CA PHE A 245 9.65 19.49 -25.47
C PHE A 245 8.82 20.62 -26.07
N GLU A 246 8.04 20.36 -27.12
CA GLU A 246 7.10 21.35 -27.68
C GLU A 246 6.02 21.76 -26.67
N ARG A 247 5.44 20.80 -25.95
CA ARG A 247 4.46 21.10 -24.88
C ARG A 247 5.06 21.94 -23.76
N LEU A 248 6.35 21.75 -23.46
CA LEU A 248 7.10 22.55 -22.50
C LEU A 248 7.58 23.90 -23.06
N GLY A 249 7.30 24.23 -24.33
CA GLY A 249 7.76 25.44 -25.01
C GLY A 249 9.28 25.50 -25.20
N ARG A 250 9.94 24.34 -25.28
CA ARG A 250 11.41 24.20 -25.44
C ARG A 250 11.74 23.81 -26.87
N ASP A 251 11.40 24.69 -27.81
CA ASP A 251 11.49 24.41 -29.25
C ASP A 251 12.91 24.07 -29.70
N ASP A 252 13.94 24.72 -29.16
CA ASP A 252 15.34 24.40 -29.45
C ASP A 252 15.68 22.93 -29.17
N LYS A 253 15.19 22.41 -28.03
CA LYS A 253 15.42 21.02 -27.63
C LYS A 253 14.55 20.06 -28.42
N ALA A 254 13.32 20.47 -28.75
CA ALA A 254 12.45 19.69 -29.63
C ALA A 254 13.10 19.50 -31.00
N VAL A 255 13.57 20.58 -31.63
CA VAL A 255 14.30 20.54 -32.91
C VAL A 255 15.51 19.62 -32.82
N MET A 256 16.34 19.74 -31.77
CA MET A 256 17.53 18.90 -31.59
C MET A 256 17.20 17.40 -31.56
N VAL A 257 16.11 17.01 -30.89
CA VAL A 257 15.66 15.61 -30.87
C VAL A 257 15.05 15.20 -32.21
N LEU A 258 14.18 16.04 -32.78
CA LEU A 258 13.48 15.75 -34.04
C LEU A 258 14.43 15.55 -35.22
N LEU A 259 15.60 16.21 -35.23
CA LEU A 259 16.63 16.02 -36.27
C LEU A 259 17.15 14.58 -36.37
N SER A 260 17.01 13.77 -35.30
CA SER A 260 17.41 12.36 -35.31
C SER A 260 16.41 11.41 -35.99
N LEU A 261 15.16 11.83 -36.19
CA LEU A 261 14.07 10.97 -36.72
C LEU A 261 14.10 10.78 -38.25
N PRO A 262 14.33 11.81 -39.11
CA PRO A 262 14.27 11.64 -40.56
C PRO A 262 15.22 10.57 -41.14
N PRO A 263 16.47 10.43 -40.66
CA PRO A 263 17.34 9.33 -41.08
C PRO A 263 16.76 7.95 -40.76
N LEU A 264 16.21 7.78 -39.54
CA LEU A 264 15.59 6.53 -39.09
C LEU A 264 14.35 6.18 -39.94
N TYR A 265 13.51 7.16 -40.23
CA TYR A 265 12.34 6.97 -41.10
C TYR A 265 12.73 6.64 -42.54
N THR A 266 13.75 7.29 -43.07
CA THR A 266 14.23 7.03 -44.43
C THR A 266 14.83 5.62 -44.54
N ALA A 267 15.60 5.18 -43.54
CA ALA A 267 16.14 3.83 -43.46
C ALA A 267 15.03 2.76 -43.40
N ALA A 268 13.93 3.06 -42.71
CA ALA A 268 12.74 2.21 -42.64
C ALA A 268 11.83 2.28 -43.89
N GLY A 269 12.20 3.05 -44.93
CA GLY A 269 11.40 3.26 -46.13
C GLY A 269 10.17 4.17 -45.95
N ARG A 270 9.99 4.75 -44.76
CA ARG A 270 8.88 5.62 -44.36
C ARG A 270 9.14 7.08 -44.74
N ARG A 271 9.33 7.35 -46.04
CA ARG A 271 9.69 8.70 -46.55
C ARG A 271 8.68 9.78 -46.21
N ALA A 272 7.38 9.46 -46.21
CA ALA A 272 6.33 10.40 -45.87
C ALA A 272 6.45 10.90 -44.41
N ASP A 273 6.82 10.01 -43.48
CA ASP A 273 7.02 10.36 -42.07
C ASP A 273 8.27 11.21 -41.89
N ALA A 274 9.36 10.89 -42.59
CA ALA A 274 10.56 11.73 -42.61
C ALA A 274 10.24 13.16 -43.10
N GLU A 275 9.48 13.29 -44.19
CA GLU A 275 9.04 14.60 -44.71
C GLU A 275 8.15 15.35 -43.71
N ASN A 276 7.24 14.65 -43.01
CA ASN A 276 6.42 15.24 -41.96
C ASN A 276 7.25 15.79 -40.80
N ILE A 277 8.30 15.07 -40.38
CA ILE A 277 9.23 15.57 -39.36
C ILE A 277 9.99 16.80 -39.87
N TRP A 278 10.45 16.82 -41.13
CA TRP A 278 11.10 18.01 -41.69
C TRP A 278 10.18 19.23 -41.72
N ARG A 279 8.91 19.06 -42.10
CA ARG A 279 7.89 20.14 -42.02
C ARG A 279 7.64 20.58 -40.58
N ARG A 280 7.72 19.67 -39.62
CA ARG A 280 7.60 19.99 -38.19
C ARG A 280 8.79 20.82 -37.72
N ILE A 281 10.01 20.43 -38.05
CA ILE A 281 11.23 21.19 -37.72
C ILE A 281 11.17 22.59 -38.33
N ALA A 282 10.82 22.72 -39.62
CA ALA A 282 10.72 24.02 -40.29
C ALA A 282 9.65 24.96 -39.70
N ARG A 283 8.66 24.43 -38.98
CA ARG A 283 7.68 25.26 -38.25
C ARG A 283 8.23 25.78 -36.92
N LEU A 284 9.02 24.97 -36.22
CA LEU A 284 9.63 25.34 -34.94
C LEU A 284 10.85 26.25 -35.13
N ASP A 285 11.67 25.93 -36.14
CA ASP A 285 12.84 26.71 -36.55
C ASP A 285 12.80 26.93 -38.08
N PRO A 286 12.18 28.04 -38.54
CA PRO A 286 12.09 28.38 -39.96
C PRO A 286 13.43 28.58 -40.67
N ASN A 287 14.50 28.82 -39.92
CA ASN A 287 15.84 29.05 -40.44
C ASN A 287 16.72 27.78 -40.40
N ASN A 288 16.17 26.64 -39.98
CA ASN A 288 16.90 25.39 -39.92
C ASN A 288 17.37 24.94 -41.33
N ALA A 289 18.68 24.96 -41.56
CA ALA A 289 19.26 24.65 -42.87
C ALA A 289 18.89 23.26 -43.38
N GLN A 290 18.94 22.24 -42.51
CA GLN A 290 18.66 20.84 -42.88
C GLN A 290 17.18 20.66 -43.29
N ALA A 291 16.25 21.26 -42.54
CA ALA A 291 14.84 21.19 -42.87
C ALA A 291 14.50 21.94 -44.18
N ARG A 292 15.13 23.09 -44.43
CA ARG A 292 14.94 23.85 -45.68
C ARG A 292 15.47 23.10 -46.89
N GLU A 293 16.67 22.52 -46.77
CA GLU A 293 17.27 21.68 -47.82
C GLU A 293 16.39 20.46 -48.13
N ALA A 294 15.97 19.73 -47.09
CA ALA A 294 15.13 18.54 -47.24
C ALA A 294 13.75 18.83 -47.87
N LEU A 295 13.24 20.06 -47.71
CA LEU A 295 11.96 20.51 -48.28
C LEU A 295 12.11 21.30 -49.59
N GLY A 296 13.32 21.51 -50.10
CA GLY A 296 13.57 22.27 -51.33
C GLY A 296 13.29 23.78 -51.22
N LEU A 297 13.43 24.37 -50.03
CA LEU A 297 13.24 25.80 -49.76
C LEU A 297 14.56 26.58 -49.95
N SER A 298 14.49 27.83 -50.43
CA SER A 298 15.68 28.67 -50.69
C SER A 298 16.54 28.91 -49.43
N PRO A 299 17.88 29.07 -49.53
CA PRO A 299 18.74 29.37 -48.37
C PRO A 299 18.36 30.70 -47.69
N SER A 300 18.32 30.73 -46.35
CA SER A 300 18.16 31.99 -45.60
C SER A 300 19.47 32.77 -45.60
N THR A 301 19.39 34.09 -45.80
CA THR A 301 20.54 35.01 -45.81
C THR A 301 20.92 35.52 -44.42
N GLU A 302 20.21 35.10 -43.39
CA GLU A 302 20.47 35.47 -41.99
C GLU A 302 21.23 34.33 -41.30
N ASP A 303 22.35 34.71 -40.71
CA ASP A 303 23.34 33.85 -40.04
C ASP A 303 22.67 32.98 -38.97
N SER A 304 22.42 31.73 -39.30
CA SER A 304 21.86 30.75 -38.39
C SER A 304 22.92 30.43 -37.34
N GLY A 305 22.68 30.82 -36.09
CA GLY A 305 23.42 30.27 -34.95
C GLY A 305 23.40 28.74 -35.04
N VAL A 306 24.57 28.19 -35.35
CA VAL A 306 24.74 26.80 -35.78
C VAL A 306 24.40 25.86 -34.63
N LEU A 307 23.18 25.31 -34.60
CA LEU A 307 22.83 24.09 -33.87
C LEU A 307 23.04 22.87 -34.80
N ALA A 308 24.19 22.81 -35.50
CA ALA A 308 24.41 21.83 -36.57
C ALA A 308 24.65 20.40 -36.09
N ASP A 309 24.96 20.20 -34.81
CA ASP A 309 25.25 18.86 -34.31
C ASP A 309 24.17 18.44 -33.33
N ALA A 310 23.16 17.72 -33.84
CA ALA A 310 22.47 16.75 -32.99
C ALA A 310 23.57 15.83 -32.44
N PRO A 311 23.71 15.67 -31.11
CA PRO A 311 24.76 14.85 -30.57
C PRO A 311 24.68 13.46 -31.20
N SER A 312 25.77 12.99 -31.80
CA SER A 312 25.84 11.62 -32.28
C SER A 312 25.47 10.68 -31.12
N THR A 313 24.79 9.58 -31.41
CA THR A 313 24.41 8.59 -30.39
C THR A 313 25.65 8.10 -29.61
N ASP A 314 26.83 8.13 -30.23
CA ASP A 314 28.13 7.87 -29.60
C ASP A 314 28.62 8.97 -28.64
N ALA A 315 28.33 10.25 -28.87
CA ALA A 315 28.70 11.34 -27.97
C ALA A 315 27.91 11.33 -26.64
N LEU A 316 26.72 10.71 -26.64
CA LEU A 316 25.85 10.56 -25.46
C LEU A 316 26.20 9.34 -24.60
N ARG A 317 26.82 8.30 -25.16
CA ARG A 317 27.34 7.12 -24.42
C ARG A 317 28.42 7.47 -23.40
N ALA A 318 29.15 8.57 -23.61
CA ALA A 318 30.34 8.92 -22.84
C ALA A 318 30.06 9.61 -21.48
N ARG A 319 28.80 9.97 -21.16
CA ARG A 319 28.47 10.58 -19.86
C ARG A 319 28.04 9.52 -18.85
N GLN A 320 29.02 8.74 -18.38
CA GLN A 320 28.87 7.86 -17.24
C GLN A 320 28.80 8.68 -15.95
N SER A 321 27.58 9.04 -15.57
CA SER A 321 27.23 9.29 -14.18
C SER A 321 25.75 8.95 -14.07
N THR A 322 25.48 7.74 -13.60
CA THR A 322 24.20 7.45 -12.96
C THR A 322 23.99 8.51 -11.89
N PRO A 323 22.97 9.37 -11.97
CA PRO A 323 22.47 9.97 -10.76
C PRO A 323 22.08 8.81 -9.84
N PRO A 324 22.36 8.85 -8.53
CA PRO A 324 21.69 7.91 -7.63
C PRO A 324 20.18 8.01 -7.89
N PRO A 325 19.41 6.90 -7.75
CA PRO A 325 17.97 7.02 -7.63
C PRO A 325 17.71 8.09 -6.56
N ALA A 326 16.76 8.98 -6.79
CA ALA A 326 16.46 10.03 -5.83
C ALA A 326 16.31 9.38 -4.44
N ASP A 327 17.26 9.63 -3.55
CA ASP A 327 17.17 9.33 -2.10
C ASP A 327 16.07 10.16 -1.42
N THR A 328 15.17 10.73 -2.22
CA THR A 328 14.00 11.50 -1.84
C THR A 328 12.92 11.31 -2.92
N LEU A 329 12.28 10.15 -2.95
CA LEU A 329 10.81 10.15 -3.02
C LEU A 329 10.26 10.48 -1.62
N GLY A 330 10.75 11.59 -1.06
CA GLY A 330 10.15 12.23 0.10
C GLY A 330 9.01 13.08 -0.42
N GLY A 331 7.78 12.65 -0.15
CA GLY A 331 6.58 13.43 -0.44
C GLY A 331 5.57 12.80 -1.39
N VAL A 332 5.64 11.50 -1.68
CA VAL A 332 4.38 10.76 -1.72
C VAL A 332 4.09 10.52 -0.25
N GLU A 333 3.03 11.15 0.26
CA GLU A 333 2.46 10.75 1.55
C GLU A 333 2.50 9.23 1.56
N PHE A 334 3.26 8.68 2.52
CA PHE A 334 2.91 7.38 3.04
C PHE A 334 1.41 7.50 3.25
N LEU A 335 0.61 6.64 2.60
CA LEU A 335 -0.73 6.38 3.09
C LEU A 335 -0.52 5.75 4.48
N ASP A 336 -0.16 6.61 5.43
CA ASP A 336 -0.45 6.47 6.83
C ASP A 336 -1.97 6.38 6.85
N ASP A 337 -2.39 5.16 7.16
CA ASP A 337 -3.67 4.76 7.72
C ASP A 337 -4.66 5.92 7.91
N ASP A 338 -5.60 6.06 6.96
CA ASP A 338 -6.99 6.54 7.16
C ASP A 338 -7.75 6.45 5.81
N ILE A 339 -7.79 5.27 5.21
CA ILE A 339 -8.96 4.93 4.39
C ILE A 339 -10.02 4.49 5.39
N GLU A 340 -10.72 5.47 5.97
CA GLU A 340 -12.06 5.23 6.50
C GLU A 340 -12.87 4.67 5.34
N PHE A 341 -13.14 3.36 5.39
CA PHE A 341 -14.25 2.79 4.67
C PHE A 341 -15.46 3.63 5.05
N LEU A 342 -16.02 4.37 4.08
CA LEU A 342 -17.29 5.04 4.18
C LEU A 342 -18.32 4.01 4.64
N ASP A 343 -18.60 3.99 5.93
CA ASP A 343 -19.82 3.41 6.47
C ASP A 343 -20.97 4.25 5.91
N ASP A 344 -21.89 3.58 5.22
CA ASP A 344 -23.21 4.08 4.89
C ASP A 344 -23.85 4.71 6.14
N ASP A 345 -24.09 6.03 6.13
CA ASP A 345 -25.23 6.69 6.79
C ASP A 345 -25.22 8.21 6.50
N LEU A 346 -25.96 8.61 5.45
CA LEU A 346 -26.29 10.00 5.14
C LEU A 346 -27.51 10.44 5.98
N GLU A 347 -27.28 11.13 7.09
CA GLU A 347 -28.29 12.02 7.70
C GLU A 347 -27.89 13.49 7.54
N VAL A 348 -28.72 14.20 6.78
CA VAL A 348 -28.59 15.61 6.41
C VAL A 348 -29.12 16.50 7.55
N ALA A 349 -28.30 17.39 8.10
CA ALA A 349 -28.78 18.61 8.74
C ALA A 349 -27.74 19.76 8.66
N LEU A 350 -28.07 20.75 7.84
CA LEU A 350 -27.35 22.00 7.64
C LEU A 350 -27.33 22.86 8.92
N ALA A 351 -26.17 23.42 9.26
CA ALA A 351 -26.05 24.60 10.12
C ALA A 351 -25.44 25.76 9.33
N PRO A 352 -25.89 27.02 9.50
CA PRO A 352 -25.11 28.17 9.10
C PRO A 352 -24.43 28.83 10.31
N ALA A 353 -23.23 29.31 10.01
CA ALA A 353 -22.26 29.93 10.88
C ALA A 353 -22.74 31.20 11.60
N THR A 354 -22.11 31.49 12.75
CA THR A 354 -21.68 32.86 13.08
C THR A 354 -20.41 32.86 13.94
N THR A 355 -19.53 33.75 13.52
CA THR A 355 -18.28 34.27 14.09
C THR A 355 -18.35 34.72 15.56
N SER A 356 -17.27 34.53 16.32
CA SER A 356 -16.59 35.61 17.05
C SER A 356 -15.27 35.13 17.70
N ALA A 357 -14.19 35.87 17.47
CA ALA A 357 -13.00 35.92 18.32
C ALA A 357 -13.29 36.87 19.52
N PRO A 358 -12.53 36.90 20.65
CA PRO A 358 -11.11 37.28 20.61
C PRO A 358 -10.17 36.77 21.75
N ALA A 359 -8.89 37.13 21.58
CA ALA A 359 -7.89 37.55 22.58
C ALA A 359 -7.04 36.52 23.36
N ALA A 360 -5.80 36.38 22.86
CA ALA A 360 -4.49 36.47 23.53
C ALA A 360 -4.37 36.25 25.05
N GLN A 361 -3.47 35.34 25.44
CA GLN A 361 -2.53 35.54 26.55
C GLN A 361 -1.26 34.68 26.42
N SER A 362 -0.17 35.29 26.83
CA SER A 362 1.26 35.00 26.64
C SER A 362 1.82 33.85 27.49
N ALA A 363 2.74 33.07 26.91
CA ALA A 363 3.53 32.04 27.60
C ALA A 363 4.86 32.60 28.18
N PRO A 364 5.31 32.14 29.38
CA PRO A 364 6.64 32.44 29.89
C PRO A 364 7.70 31.37 29.49
N PRO A 365 9.01 31.72 29.48
CA PRO A 365 10.06 30.86 28.92
C PRO A 365 10.60 29.78 29.88
N ARG A 366 11.09 28.71 29.25
CA ARG A 366 11.69 27.48 29.82
C ARG A 366 13.00 27.73 30.58
N ALA A 367 13.18 27.06 31.72
CA ALA A 367 14.43 27.01 32.48
C ALA A 367 15.40 25.93 31.94
N PRO A 368 16.73 26.11 32.03
CA PRO A 368 17.73 25.16 31.54
C PRO A 368 18.07 24.05 32.56
N ALA A 369 18.45 22.87 32.03
CA ALA A 369 18.76 21.64 32.75
C ALA A 369 20.11 21.66 33.51
N PRO A 370 20.26 20.91 34.63
CA PRO A 370 21.51 20.84 35.40
C PRO A 370 22.52 19.83 34.82
N GLN A 371 23.79 20.24 34.81
CA GLN A 371 24.96 19.44 34.43
C GLN A 371 25.41 18.54 35.60
N THR A 372 25.76 17.29 35.31
CA THR A 372 26.37 16.33 36.26
C THR A 372 27.91 16.36 36.17
N PRO A 373 28.66 16.26 37.28
CA PRO A 373 30.13 16.23 37.29
C PRO A 373 30.71 14.80 37.07
N PRO A 374 32.01 14.67 36.74
CA PRO A 374 32.62 13.40 36.34
C PRO A 374 32.99 12.49 37.52
N THR A 375 32.88 11.19 37.31
CA THR A 375 33.34 10.12 38.21
C THR A 375 34.85 9.90 38.10
N HIS A 376 35.50 9.74 39.25
CA HIS A 376 36.89 9.33 39.43
C HIS A 376 37.14 7.87 39.06
#